data_AF-X1CYJ6-F1
#
_entry.id   AF-X1CYJ6-F1
#
_cell.length_a   1.000
_cell.length_b   1.000
_cell.length_c   1.000
_cell.angle_alpha   90.00
_cell.angle_beta   90.00
_cell.angle_gamma   90.00
#
_symmetry.space_group_name_H-M   'P 1'
#
loop_
_entity.id
_entity.type
_entity.pdbx_description
1 polymer ?
#
loop_
_entity_poly.entity_id
_entity_poly.type
_entity_poly.pdbx_seq_one_letter_code
_entity_poly.pdbx_strand_id
1 'polypeptide(L)'
;MKNIEKITDEYLSPFFDAIKSLFDKCAIPDDSYLYHYTSLDGLWGILEGKSIWCSSVIFQNDQSELQHGLSVAESLLDEYIEKAIHDNQKSYLLAFKQDLKGFILKSRIFTFSLSKE
;
A
#
# COMPACT_ATOMS: atom_id res chain seq x y z
N MET A 1 6.27 33.04 10.17
CA MET A 1 5.48 31.79 10.20
C MET A 1 4.34 31.94 9.21
N LYS A 2 4.31 31.15 8.12
CA LYS A 2 3.11 31.08 7.27
C LYS A 2 1.99 30.44 8.11
N ASN A 3 0.76 30.95 7.97
CA ASN A 3 -0.41 30.51 8.75
C ASN A 3 -0.60 28.99 8.63
N ILE A 4 -0.53 28.30 9.77
CA ILE A 4 -0.71 26.84 9.87
C ILE A 4 -2.08 26.42 9.34
N GLU A 5 -3.11 27.23 9.57
CA GLU A 5 -4.47 27.02 9.02
C GLU A 5 -4.54 27.00 7.49
N LYS A 6 -3.61 27.69 6.80
CA LYS A 6 -3.57 27.69 5.34
C LYS A 6 -2.95 26.40 4.78
N ILE A 7 -2.12 25.73 5.56
CA ILE A 7 -1.48 24.45 5.19
C ILE A 7 -2.49 23.30 5.32
N THR A 8 -3.39 23.36 6.32
CA THR A 8 -4.44 22.36 6.55
C THR A 8 -5.47 22.30 5.42
N ASP A 9 -5.98 23.44 4.97
CA ASP A 9 -7.12 23.42 4.05
C ASP A 9 -6.69 23.23 2.58
N GLU A 10 -5.58 23.85 2.16
CA GLU A 10 -5.18 23.88 0.75
C GLU A 10 -4.36 22.65 0.32
N TYR A 11 -3.63 22.02 1.25
CA TYR A 11 -2.69 20.93 0.95
C TYR A 11 -3.07 19.60 1.61
N LEU A 12 -3.47 19.63 2.89
CA LEU A 12 -3.74 18.41 3.64
C LEU A 12 -5.08 17.77 3.27
N SER A 13 -6.17 18.54 3.12
CA SER A 13 -7.49 17.97 2.84
C SER A 13 -7.53 17.13 1.55
N PRO A 14 -7.09 17.63 0.38
CA PRO A 14 -7.18 16.85 -0.86
C PRO A 14 -6.29 15.61 -0.86
N PHE A 15 -5.14 15.70 -0.19
CA PHE A 15 -4.22 14.58 -0.03
C PHE A 15 -4.83 13.50 0.87
N PHE A 16 -5.38 13.88 2.03
CA PHE A 16 -6.06 12.94 2.92
C PHE A 16 -7.32 12.36 2.28
N ASP A 17 -8.08 13.12 1.49
CA ASP A 17 -9.24 12.60 0.76
C ASP A 17 -8.82 11.54 -0.27
N ALA A 18 -7.70 11.76 -0.98
CA ALA A 18 -7.17 10.79 -1.94
C ALA A 18 -6.66 9.52 -1.23
N ILE A 19 -5.93 9.67 -0.13
CA ILE A 19 -5.42 8.57 0.69
C ILE A 19 -6.58 7.79 1.32
N LYS A 20 -7.56 8.49 1.88
CA LYS A 20 -8.77 7.90 2.45
C LYS A 20 -9.58 7.18 1.40
N SER A 21 -9.79 7.75 0.21
CA SER A 21 -10.45 7.04 -0.89
C SER A 21 -9.70 5.78 -1.35
N LEU A 22 -8.36 5.77 -1.24
CA LEU A 22 -7.55 4.58 -1.51
C LEU A 22 -7.77 3.53 -0.42
N PHE A 23 -7.80 3.95 0.85
CA PHE A 23 -7.96 3.08 2.01
C PHE A 23 -9.39 2.60 2.23
N ASP A 24 -10.43 3.37 1.95
CA ASP A 24 -11.84 2.95 2.05
C ASP A 24 -12.13 1.74 1.14
N LYS A 25 -11.31 1.51 0.11
CA LYS A 25 -11.39 0.34 -0.78
C LYS A 25 -10.67 -0.89 -0.21
N CYS A 26 -9.75 -0.70 0.72
CA CYS A 26 -9.08 -1.76 1.45
C CYS A 26 -9.86 -1.93 2.77
N ALA A 27 -10.41 -3.11 3.07
CA ALA A 27 -11.20 -3.31 4.30
C ALA A 27 -10.36 -3.20 5.59
N ILE A 28 -9.88 -2.00 5.93
CA ILE A 28 -9.16 -1.66 7.14
C ILE A 28 -10.24 -1.40 8.21
N PRO A 29 -10.21 -2.10 9.35
CA PRO A 29 -11.20 -1.89 10.41
C PRO A 29 -11.21 -0.42 10.85
N ASP A 30 -12.40 0.18 10.90
CA ASP A 30 -12.66 1.62 11.14
C ASP A 30 -11.99 2.17 12.42
N ASP A 31 -11.67 1.30 13.39
CA ASP A 31 -11.12 1.69 14.69
C ASP A 31 -9.58 1.57 14.78
N SER A 32 -8.89 1.22 13.69
CA SER A 32 -7.43 1.06 13.73
C SER A 32 -6.69 2.16 12.99
N TYR A 33 -6.16 3.12 13.75
CA TYR A 33 -5.22 4.11 13.25
C TYR A 33 -3.93 3.43 12.78
N LEU A 34 -3.52 3.75 11.55
CA LEU A 34 -2.23 3.37 10.98
C LEU A 34 -1.36 4.60 10.89
N TYR A 35 -0.17 4.52 11.47
CA TYR A 35 0.81 5.59 11.49
C TYR A 35 1.92 5.31 10.49
N HIS A 36 2.26 6.31 9.68
CA HIS A 36 3.45 6.25 8.84
C HIS A 36 4.64 6.83 9.61
N TYR A 37 5.64 6.00 9.87
CA TYR A 37 6.83 6.43 10.58
C TYR A 37 7.72 7.28 9.65
N THR A 38 7.73 8.59 9.86
CA THR A 38 8.51 9.54 9.05
C THR A 38 9.00 10.72 9.90
N SER A 39 10.00 11.45 9.41
CA SER A 39 10.48 12.69 10.04
C SER A 39 9.58 13.88 9.69
N LEU A 40 9.74 15.01 10.38
CA LEU A 40 9.05 16.25 10.04
C LEU A 40 9.34 16.70 8.60
N ASP A 41 10.60 16.60 8.16
CA ASP A 41 10.98 16.94 6.78
C ASP A 41 10.38 15.96 5.77
N GLY A 42 10.31 14.66 6.11
CA GLY A 42 9.67 13.64 5.29
C GLY A 42 8.17 13.89 5.15
N LEU A 43 7.49 14.21 6.25
CA LEU A 43 6.09 14.64 6.23
C LEU A 43 5.92 15.88 5.37
N TRP A 44 6.75 16.92 5.54
CA TRP A 44 6.67 18.14 4.76
C TRP A 44 6.79 17.87 3.24
N GLY A 45 7.75 17.04 2.84
CA GLY A 45 7.93 16.63 1.45
C GLY A 45 6.71 15.87 0.89
N ILE A 46 6.08 15.01 1.69
CA ILE A 46 4.84 14.31 1.30
C ILE A 46 3.72 15.31 1.02
N LEU A 47 3.54 16.31 1.89
CA LEU A 47 2.48 17.30 1.79
C LEU A 47 2.69 18.28 0.65
N GLU A 48 3.91 18.80 0.49
CA GLU A 48 4.25 19.72 -0.60
C GLU A 48 4.19 19.02 -1.96
N GLY A 49 4.71 17.79 -2.04
CA GLY A 49 4.75 16.99 -3.27
C GLY A 49 3.43 16.31 -3.63
N LYS A 50 2.46 16.25 -2.70
CA LYS A 50 1.23 15.45 -2.83
C LYS A 50 1.52 14.00 -3.24
N SER A 51 2.59 13.44 -2.68
CA SER A 51 3.13 12.13 -3.05
C SER A 51 3.61 11.39 -1.80
N ILE A 52 3.32 10.10 -1.69
CA ILE A 52 3.85 9.27 -0.59
C ILE A 52 5.32 8.96 -0.88
N TRP A 53 6.15 9.01 0.16
CA TRP A 53 7.51 8.54 0.05
C TRP A 53 7.55 7.02 0.18
N CYS A 54 8.02 6.35 -0.86
CA CYS A 54 8.19 4.91 -0.88
C CYS A 54 9.62 4.55 -1.29
N SER A 55 10.12 3.43 -0.79
CA SER A 55 11.40 2.86 -1.16
C SER A 55 11.22 1.83 -2.26
N SER A 56 12.05 1.89 -3.29
CA SER A 56 12.06 0.86 -4.33
C SER A 56 12.68 -0.41 -3.76
N VAL A 57 11.96 -1.52 -3.86
CA VAL A 57 12.35 -2.80 -3.24
C VAL A 57 13.68 -3.34 -3.80
N ILE A 58 14.00 -3.05 -5.06
CA ILE A 58 15.26 -3.51 -5.68
C ILE A 58 16.51 -2.86 -5.09
N PHE A 59 16.35 -1.75 -4.36
CA PHE A 59 17.45 -1.04 -3.69
C PHE A 59 17.39 -1.19 -2.17
N GLN A 60 16.39 -1.89 -1.63
CA GLN A 60 16.36 -2.21 -0.20
C GLN A 60 17.36 -3.34 0.11
N ASN A 61 18.10 -3.16 1.19
CA ASN A 61 19.04 -4.17 1.69
C ASN A 61 18.33 -5.37 2.33
N ASP A 62 17.05 -5.24 2.64
CA ASP A 62 16.25 -6.28 3.27
C ASP A 62 15.19 -6.82 2.29
N GLN A 63 15.50 -7.96 1.69
CA GLN A 63 14.57 -8.65 0.78
C GLN A 63 13.41 -9.33 1.54
N SER A 64 13.47 -9.44 2.88
CA SER A 64 12.46 -10.13 3.67
C SER A 64 11.10 -9.44 3.59
N GLU A 65 11.05 -8.12 3.45
CA GLU A 65 9.80 -7.36 3.32
C GLU A 65 9.04 -7.75 2.04
N LEU A 66 9.75 -7.90 0.92
CA LEU A 66 9.15 -8.39 -0.34
C LEU A 66 8.69 -9.84 -0.21
N GLN A 67 9.52 -10.71 0.37
CA GLN A 67 9.17 -12.12 0.55
C GLN A 67 7.95 -12.29 1.46
N HIS A 68 7.85 -11.47 2.51
CA HIS A 68 6.70 -11.45 3.39
C HIS A 68 5.44 -10.98 2.65
N GLY A 69 5.51 -9.86 1.92
CA GLY A 69 4.39 -9.37 1.11
C GLY A 69 3.92 -10.39 0.07
N LEU A 70 4.85 -11.09 -0.57
CA LEU A 70 4.57 -12.20 -1.48
C LEU A 70 3.84 -13.35 -0.78
N SER A 71 4.32 -13.77 0.39
CA SER A 71 3.70 -14.84 1.17
C SER A 71 2.27 -14.50 1.60
N VAL A 72 2.03 -13.25 2.00
CA VAL A 72 0.68 -12.75 2.33
C VAL A 72 -0.21 -12.76 1.08
N ALA A 73 0.28 -12.27 -0.06
CA ALA A 73 -0.47 -12.27 -1.32
C ALA A 73 -0.81 -13.70 -1.79
N GLU A 74 0.13 -14.64 -1.71
CA GLU A 74 -0.09 -16.06 -2.02
C GLU A 74 -1.17 -16.67 -1.13
N SER A 75 -1.12 -16.38 0.18
CA SER A 75 -2.10 -16.88 1.16
C SER A 75 -3.52 -16.34 0.91
N LEU A 76 -3.64 -15.04 0.59
CA LEU A 76 -4.93 -14.43 0.24
C LEU A 76 -5.47 -14.99 -1.07
N LEU A 77 -4.61 -15.25 -2.06
CA LEU A 77 -5.04 -15.88 -3.31
C LEU A 77 -5.57 -17.28 -3.07
N ASP A 78 -4.95 -18.06 -2.20
CA ASP A 78 -5.47 -19.38 -1.82
C ASP A 78 -6.86 -19.30 -1.19
N GLU A 79 -7.06 -18.37 -0.26
CA GLU A 79 -8.38 -18.12 0.34
C GLU A 79 -9.43 -17.74 -0.72
N TYR A 80 -9.08 -16.86 -1.66
CA TYR A 80 -9.99 -16.47 -2.74
C TYR A 80 -10.28 -17.60 -3.74
N ILE A 81 -9.29 -18.46 -4.02
CA ILE A 81 -9.45 -19.64 -4.89
C ILE A 81 -10.39 -20.66 -4.25
N GLU A 82 -10.29 -20.87 -2.93
CA GLU A 82 -11.18 -21.76 -2.18
C GLU A 82 -12.63 -21.24 -2.15
N LYS A 83 -12.80 -19.92 -2.03
CA LYS A 83 -14.12 -19.26 -2.00
C LYS A 83 -14.72 -19.03 -3.39
N ALA A 84 -13.98 -19.25 -4.47
CA ALA A 84 -14.46 -19.01 -5.83
C ALA A 84 -15.63 -19.95 -6.19
N ILE A 85 -16.79 -19.36 -6.47
CA ILE A 85 -18.02 -20.10 -6.78
C ILE A 85 -18.06 -20.50 -8.26
N HIS A 86 -17.44 -19.69 -9.12
CA HIS A 86 -17.46 -19.91 -10.57
C HIS A 86 -16.11 -20.43 -11.07
N ASP A 87 -16.15 -21.46 -11.92
CA ASP A 87 -14.95 -22.09 -12.49
C ASP A 87 -14.08 -21.09 -13.26
N ASN A 88 -14.68 -20.13 -13.97
CA ASN A 88 -13.94 -19.11 -14.69
C ASN A 88 -13.11 -18.22 -13.74
N GLN A 89 -13.71 -17.73 -12.65
CA GLN A 89 -13.04 -16.93 -11.63
C GLN A 89 -11.89 -17.73 -11.01
N LYS A 90 -12.14 -19.00 -10.67
CA LYS A 90 -11.13 -19.89 -10.11
C LYS A 90 -9.95 -20.09 -11.06
N SER A 91 -10.22 -20.31 -12.35
CA SER A 91 -9.18 -20.42 -13.37
C SER A 91 -8.35 -19.14 -13.51
N TYR A 92 -8.96 -17.96 -13.46
CA TYR A 92 -8.23 -16.68 -13.50
C TYR A 92 -7.32 -16.49 -12.28
N LEU A 93 -7.82 -16.80 -11.08
CA LEU A 93 -7.04 -16.70 -9.85
C LEU A 93 -5.86 -17.67 -9.83
N LEU A 94 -6.06 -18.91 -10.31
CA LEU A 94 -4.98 -19.89 -10.45
C LEU A 94 -3.91 -19.45 -11.45
N ALA A 95 -4.32 -18.91 -12.60
CA ALA A 95 -3.39 -18.37 -13.59
C ALA A 95 -2.60 -17.19 -13.02
N PHE A 96 -3.26 -16.28 -12.31
CA PHE A 96 -2.59 -15.16 -11.66
C PHE A 96 -1.61 -15.62 -10.57
N LYS A 97 -1.97 -16.63 -9.77
CA LYS A 97 -1.07 -17.20 -8.76
C LYS A 97 0.20 -17.78 -9.38
N GLN A 98 0.10 -18.49 -10.52
CA GLN A 98 1.27 -19.01 -11.24
C GLN A 98 2.20 -17.90 -11.73
N ASP A 99 1.63 -16.79 -12.20
CA ASP A 99 2.39 -15.68 -12.76
C ASP A 99 2.82 -14.62 -11.73
N LEU A 100 2.38 -14.73 -10.47
CA LEU A 100 2.58 -13.71 -9.43
C LEU A 100 4.06 -13.30 -9.30
N LYS A 101 4.97 -14.26 -9.21
CA LYS A 101 6.43 -13.99 -9.13
C LYS A 101 6.96 -13.30 -10.39
N GLY A 102 6.49 -13.72 -11.56
CA GLY A 102 6.88 -13.11 -12.83
C GLY A 102 6.35 -11.68 -12.99
N PHE A 103 5.13 -11.43 -12.51
CA PHE A 103 4.54 -10.10 -12.45
C PHE A 103 5.33 -9.17 -11.54
N ILE A 104 5.67 -9.65 -10.33
CA ILE A 104 6.44 -8.93 -9.32
C ILE A 104 7.83 -8.54 -9.86
N LEU A 105 8.55 -9.48 -10.48
CA LEU A 105 9.90 -9.23 -11.03
C LEU A 105 9.91 -8.25 -12.21
N LYS A 106 8.81 -8.14 -12.94
CA LYS A 106 8.65 -7.19 -14.06
C LYS A 106 8.10 -5.83 -13.60
N SER A 107 7.56 -5.76 -12.39
CA SER A 107 6.92 -4.56 -11.86
C SER A 107 7.90 -3.72 -11.06
N ARG A 108 7.73 -2.40 -11.12
CA ARG A 108 8.41 -1.49 -10.19
C ARG A 108 7.63 -1.47 -8.90
N ILE A 109 8.12 -2.20 -7.90
CA ILE A 109 7.48 -2.30 -6.59
C ILE A 109 8.13 -1.31 -5.64
N PHE A 110 7.27 -0.58 -4.94
CA PHE A 110 7.66 0.36 -3.92
C PHE A 110 6.98 0.00 -2.60
N THR A 111 7.73 0.04 -1.51
CA THR A 111 7.27 -0.26 -0.16
C THR A 111 7.34 0.99 0.72
N PHE A 112 6.43 1.07 1.67
CA PHE A 112 6.47 2.01 2.79
C PHE A 112 5.77 1.35 3.97
N SER A 113 6.22 1.67 5.18
CA SER A 113 5.75 0.99 6.38
C SER A 113 4.64 1.78 7.07
N LEU A 114 3.65 1.05 7.58
CA LEU A 114 2.59 1.56 8.43
C LEU A 114 2.54 0.72 9.72
N SER A 115 2.42 1.37 10.87
CA SER A 115 2.36 0.70 12.18
C SER A 115 1.06 1.02 12.90
N LYS A 116 0.55 0.05 13.67
CA LYS A 116 -0.44 0.29 14.72
C LYS A 116 0.31 0.54 16.03
N GLU A 117 -0.11 1.52 16.82
CA GLU A 117 0.31 1.67 18.23
C GLU A 117 -0.57 0.80 19.13
#